data_AF-A0A7C9AC03-F1
#
_entry.id   AF-A0A7C9AC03-F1
#
_cell.length_a   1.000
_cell.length_b   1.000
_cell.length_c   1.000
_cell.angle_alpha   90.00
_cell.angle_beta   90.00
_cell.angle_gamma   90.00
#
_symmetry.space_group_name_H-M   'P 1'
#
loop_
_entity.id
_entity.type
_entity.pdbx_description
1 polymer ?
#
loop_
_entity_poly.entity_id
_entity_poly.type
_entity_poly.pdbx_seq_one_letter_code
_entity_poly.pdbx_strand_id
1 'polypeptide(L)'
;SFTLTLTPLFSLHRSANSKLSDHPQQIFHSNPSNPNFSSTMEEALELARAKDTKERMAGVEHLHQLLEASSKPLTSSEVTSLVDTCLDLLKDNNFRVSQGGLQALASAAVLAGDHLKIHFNALVPAAVERLGDGKQPVRDAARRLLITLMEVSLSLSLSI
;
A
#
# COMPACT_ATOMS: atom_id res chain seq x y z
N SER A 1 7.52 -29.33 -32.11
CA SER A 1 8.08 -30.30 -31.14
C SER A 1 9.24 -29.64 -30.42
N PHE A 2 9.03 -29.21 -29.17
CA PHE A 2 10.05 -28.62 -28.31
C PHE A 2 10.46 -29.65 -27.25
N THR A 3 11.75 -29.95 -27.15
CA THR A 3 12.31 -30.91 -26.19
C THR A 3 13.18 -30.16 -25.18
N LEU A 4 12.89 -30.38 -23.90
CA LEU A 4 13.64 -29.98 -22.70
C LEU A 4 14.96 -30.75 -22.54
N THR A 5 16.01 -30.12 -21.98
CA THR A 5 16.97 -30.65 -20.95
C THR A 5 17.96 -29.51 -20.56
N LEU A 6 18.02 -28.96 -19.35
CA LEU A 6 18.59 -29.37 -18.05
C LEU A 6 20.14 -29.50 -17.93
N THR A 7 20.78 -28.39 -17.48
CA THR A 7 21.89 -28.28 -16.46
C THR A 7 23.30 -28.88 -16.75
N PRO A 8 24.32 -28.67 -15.88
CA PRO A 8 25.06 -27.43 -15.61
C PRO A 8 26.59 -27.60 -15.76
N LEU A 9 27.36 -26.52 -15.94
CA LEU A 9 28.83 -26.57 -15.98
C LEU A 9 29.43 -26.04 -14.66
N PHE A 10 29.81 -26.96 -13.78
CA PHE A 10 30.68 -26.70 -12.63
C PHE A 10 32.13 -27.01 -13.07
N SER A 11 33.01 -26.01 -13.14
CA SER A 11 34.46 -26.27 -13.04
C SER A 11 35.32 -25.01 -12.87
N LEU A 12 36.13 -25.05 -11.80
CA LEU A 12 37.52 -24.62 -11.68
C LEU A 12 37.93 -23.14 -11.92
N HIS A 13 38.52 -22.51 -10.90
CA HIS A 13 39.97 -22.19 -10.73
C HIS A 13 40.14 -21.21 -9.53
N ARG A 14 40.76 -21.57 -8.40
CA ARG A 14 42.20 -21.59 -8.05
C ARG A 14 42.76 -20.29 -7.41
N SER A 15 43.12 -20.43 -6.13
CA SER A 15 44.37 -20.03 -5.45
C SER A 15 44.78 -18.56 -5.25
N ALA A 16 44.89 -18.24 -3.94
CA ALA A 16 45.99 -17.57 -3.22
C ALA A 16 46.37 -16.11 -3.53
N ASN A 17 46.27 -15.26 -2.49
CA ASN A 17 47.44 -14.50 -2.01
C ASN A 17 47.30 -14.03 -0.56
N SER A 18 48.42 -13.54 -0.03
CA SER A 18 48.86 -13.53 1.36
C SER A 18 49.08 -12.11 1.91
N LYS A 19 49.20 -12.03 3.26
CA LYS A 19 49.85 -10.99 4.11
C LYS A 19 49.05 -9.78 4.64
N LEU A 20 48.73 -9.92 5.94
CA LEU A 20 49.00 -9.03 7.08
C LEU A 20 49.43 -7.57 6.84
N SER A 21 48.60 -6.62 7.28
CA SER A 21 49.02 -5.32 7.85
C SER A 21 47.96 -4.82 8.84
N ASP A 22 48.33 -4.80 10.12
CA ASP A 22 47.68 -4.06 11.21
C ASP A 22 47.45 -2.59 10.83
N HIS A 23 46.22 -2.09 10.97
CA HIS A 23 45.80 -0.73 11.40
C HIS A 23 44.27 -0.79 11.65
N PRO A 24 43.74 -0.18 12.73
CA PRO A 24 42.31 -0.24 13.04
C PRO A 24 41.52 0.63 12.06
N GLN A 25 41.08 0.05 10.95
CA GLN A 25 40.07 0.67 10.11
C GLN A 25 38.74 0.62 10.85
N GLN A 26 38.20 1.78 11.18
CA GLN A 26 36.79 1.91 11.53
C GLN A 26 35.96 1.32 10.38
N ILE A 27 35.40 0.14 10.62
CA ILE A 27 34.43 -0.50 9.75
C ILE A 27 33.14 0.30 9.91
N PHE A 28 33.01 1.37 9.13
CA PHE A 28 31.72 1.92 8.78
C PHE A 28 31.37 1.40 7.38
N HIS A 29 30.13 0.94 7.25
CA HIS A 29 29.49 0.35 6.06
C HIS A 29 29.87 -1.12 5.85
N SER A 30 28.98 -2.11 5.99
CA SER A 30 27.53 -2.09 5.76
C SER A 30 26.89 -3.02 6.78
N ASN A 31 25.95 -2.50 7.56
CA ASN A 31 25.05 -3.34 8.32
C ASN A 31 24.23 -4.19 7.31
N PRO A 32 24.29 -5.54 7.34
CA PRO A 32 23.38 -6.36 6.54
C PRO A 32 21.93 -6.30 7.06
N SER A 33 21.64 -5.47 8.06
CA SER A 33 20.29 -5.19 8.54
C SER A 33 19.72 -3.93 7.87
N ASN A 34 19.25 -4.06 6.63
CA ASN A 34 17.99 -3.39 6.33
C ASN A 34 17.00 -4.28 5.57
N PRO A 35 16.44 -5.30 6.25
CA PRO A 35 15.20 -5.96 5.85
C PRO A 35 13.95 -5.32 6.51
N ASN A 36 14.04 -4.11 7.09
CA ASN A 36 12.99 -3.53 7.93
C ASN A 36 12.24 -2.39 7.22
N PHE A 37 11.48 -2.71 6.17
CA PHE A 37 10.16 -2.11 6.05
C PHE A 37 9.20 -3.16 6.58
N SER A 38 8.69 -2.94 7.79
CA SER A 38 7.72 -3.84 8.37
C SER A 38 6.49 -3.80 7.46
N SER A 39 6.03 -4.96 6.97
CA SER A 39 4.88 -5.09 6.07
C SER A 39 3.54 -4.85 6.78
N THR A 40 3.50 -3.84 7.65
CA THR A 40 2.44 -3.61 8.62
C THR A 40 1.63 -2.40 8.25
N MET A 41 0.31 -2.55 8.32
CA MET A 41 -0.67 -1.50 8.05
C MET A 41 -0.38 -0.21 8.83
N GLU A 42 0.07 -0.33 10.09
CA GLU A 42 0.38 0.80 10.96
C GLU A 42 1.51 1.68 10.41
N GLU A 43 2.61 1.08 9.95
CA GLU A 43 3.73 1.82 9.34
C GLU A 43 3.28 2.59 8.09
N ALA A 44 2.47 1.94 7.25
CA ALA A 44 1.95 2.56 6.05
C ALA A 44 1.01 3.74 6.37
N LEU A 45 0.19 3.63 7.42
CA LEU A 45 -0.67 4.73 7.90
C LEU A 45 0.16 5.89 8.45
N GLU A 46 1.22 5.62 9.21
CA GLU A 46 2.12 6.66 9.73
C GLU A 46 2.82 7.42 8.60
N LEU A 47 3.34 6.71 7.59
CA LEU A 47 3.91 7.34 6.41
C LEU A 47 2.87 8.17 5.64
N ALA A 48 1.64 7.68 5.53
CA ALA A 48 0.58 8.41 4.86
C ALA A 48 0.21 9.72 5.60
N ARG A 49 0.48 9.83 6.91
CA ARG A 49 0.30 11.05 7.71
C ARG A 49 1.52 11.96 7.76
N ALA A 50 2.61 11.58 7.08
CA ALA A 50 3.85 12.35 7.12
C ALA A 50 3.66 13.80 6.64
N LYS A 51 4.50 14.71 7.15
CA LYS A 51 4.50 16.11 6.71
C LYS A 51 5.07 16.24 5.29
N ASP A 52 6.04 15.42 4.94
CA ASP A 52 6.63 15.40 3.61
C ASP A 52 5.69 14.73 2.60
N THR A 53 5.54 15.34 1.43
CA THR A 53 4.59 14.85 0.41
C THR A 53 5.08 13.57 -0.27
N LYS A 54 6.40 13.36 -0.40
CA LYS A 54 6.93 12.12 -0.96
C LYS A 54 6.73 10.96 0.00
N GLU A 55 6.92 11.20 1.29
CA GLU A 55 6.62 10.21 2.33
C GLU A 55 5.13 9.86 2.34
N ARG A 56 4.23 10.85 2.25
CA ARG A 56 2.79 10.57 2.12
C ARG A 56 2.46 9.75 0.87
N MET A 57 3.05 10.08 -0.27
CA MET A 57 2.87 9.30 -1.50
C MET A 57 3.34 7.85 -1.34
N ALA A 58 4.49 7.64 -0.69
CA ALA A 58 4.98 6.31 -0.39
C ALA A 58 4.03 5.55 0.57
N GLY A 59 3.49 6.24 1.57
CA GLY A 59 2.51 5.67 2.50
C GLY A 59 1.23 5.20 1.81
N VAL A 60 0.63 6.03 0.95
CA VAL A 60 -0.61 5.63 0.23
C VAL A 60 -0.38 4.48 -0.75
N GLU A 61 0.77 4.46 -1.42
CA GLU A 61 1.15 3.36 -2.31
C GLU A 61 1.33 2.07 -1.51
N HIS A 62 2.03 2.16 -0.37
CA HIS A 62 2.25 1.02 0.53
C HIS A 62 0.91 0.49 1.08
N LEU A 63 0.00 1.38 1.50
CA LEU A 63 -1.35 1.00 1.94
C LEU A 63 -2.10 0.25 0.85
N HIS A 64 -2.12 0.78 -0.37
CA HIS A 64 -2.80 0.14 -1.48
C HIS A 64 -2.22 -1.25 -1.77
N GLN A 65 -0.90 -1.39 -1.80
CA GLN A 65 -0.22 -2.69 -2.01
C GLN A 65 -0.53 -3.71 -0.92
N LEU A 66 -0.51 -3.30 0.36
CA LEU A 66 -0.86 -4.18 1.47
C LEU A 66 -2.31 -4.67 1.38
N LEU A 67 -3.23 -3.79 1.01
CA LEU A 67 -4.65 -4.11 0.89
C LEU A 67 -4.93 -5.01 -0.32
N GLU A 68 -4.28 -4.78 -1.46
CA GLU A 68 -4.41 -5.67 -2.64
C GLU A 68 -3.79 -7.06 -2.39
N ALA A 69 -2.69 -7.12 -1.63
CA ALA A 69 -2.03 -8.39 -1.30
C ALA A 69 -2.72 -9.16 -0.17
N SER A 70 -3.56 -8.48 0.63
CA SER A 70 -4.23 -9.09 1.77
C SER A 70 -5.48 -9.86 1.34
N SER A 71 -5.56 -11.13 1.73
CA SER A 71 -6.79 -11.92 1.68
C SER A 71 -7.52 -11.97 3.03
N LYS A 72 -7.00 -11.29 4.04
CA LYS A 72 -7.54 -11.30 5.41
C LYS A 72 -8.56 -10.17 5.58
N PRO A 73 -9.74 -10.44 6.17
CA PRO A 73 -10.68 -9.38 6.51
C PRO A 73 -10.07 -8.40 7.51
N LEU A 74 -10.34 -7.12 7.32
CA LEU A 74 -9.87 -6.07 8.22
C LEU A 74 -10.70 -6.04 9.50
N THR A 75 -10.04 -5.79 10.62
CA THR A 75 -10.72 -5.53 11.89
C THR A 75 -11.38 -4.16 11.90
N SER A 76 -12.40 -3.97 12.72
CA SER A 76 -13.08 -2.67 12.87
C SER A 76 -12.14 -1.49 13.16
N SER A 77 -11.08 -1.72 13.95
CA SER A 77 -10.08 -0.69 14.27
C SER A 77 -9.18 -0.34 13.10
N GLU A 78 -8.77 -1.34 12.30
CA GLU A 78 -7.99 -1.13 11.08
C GLU A 78 -8.81 -0.35 10.05
N VAL A 79 -10.08 -0.72 9.86
CA VAL A 79 -10.99 -0.02 8.95
C VAL A 79 -11.16 1.44 9.37
N THR A 80 -11.42 1.69 10.65
CA THR A 80 -11.61 3.06 11.17
C THR A 80 -10.34 3.89 10.97
N SER A 81 -9.18 3.36 11.35
CA SER A 81 -7.91 4.07 11.23
C SER A 81 -7.55 4.38 9.77
N LEU A 82 -7.84 3.46 8.85
CA LEU A 82 -7.64 3.66 7.43
C LEU A 82 -8.60 4.71 6.87
N VAL A 83 -9.89 4.62 7.20
CA VAL A 83 -10.91 5.57 6.73
C VAL A 83 -10.56 6.98 7.18
N ASP A 84 -10.28 7.18 8.47
CA ASP A 84 -9.94 8.50 9.03
C ASP A 84 -8.72 9.09 8.31
N THR A 85 -7.67 8.27 8.14
CA THR A 85 -6.45 8.70 7.44
C THR A 85 -6.74 9.05 5.99
N CYS A 86 -7.47 8.20 5.26
CA CYS A 86 -7.75 8.44 3.85
C CYS A 86 -8.66 9.67 3.66
N LEU A 87 -9.64 9.91 4.53
CA LEU A 87 -10.49 11.10 4.46
C LEU A 87 -9.69 12.40 4.56
N ASP A 88 -8.60 12.42 5.34
CA ASP A 88 -7.69 13.56 5.38
C ASP A 88 -6.83 13.64 4.11
N LEU A 89 -6.36 12.51 3.58
CA LEU A 89 -5.59 12.46 2.33
C LEU A 89 -6.39 12.87 1.10
N LEU A 90 -7.70 12.64 1.11
CA LEU A 90 -8.59 13.09 0.04
C LEU A 90 -8.55 14.61 -0.10
N LYS A 91 -8.32 15.35 1.00
CA LYS A 91 -8.21 16.81 1.04
C LYS A 91 -6.80 17.32 0.74
N ASP A 92 -5.84 16.44 0.47
CA ASP A 92 -4.46 16.82 0.19
C ASP A 92 -4.36 17.65 -1.12
N ASN A 93 -3.45 18.63 -1.12
CA ASN A 93 -3.19 19.48 -2.28
C ASN A 93 -2.51 18.69 -3.42
N ASN A 94 -1.89 17.55 -3.12
CA ASN A 94 -1.26 16.67 -4.09
C ASN A 94 -2.24 15.60 -4.58
N PHE A 95 -2.56 15.67 -5.87
CA PHE A 95 -3.49 14.75 -6.50
C PHE A 95 -3.08 13.27 -6.41
N ARG A 96 -1.77 12.95 -6.35
CA ARG A 96 -1.30 11.56 -6.21
C ARG A 96 -1.58 11.01 -4.82
N VAL A 97 -1.48 11.84 -3.79
CA VAL A 97 -1.83 11.46 -2.42
C VAL A 97 -3.33 11.21 -2.32
N SER A 98 -4.14 12.14 -2.83
CA SER A 98 -5.61 12.00 -2.86
C SER A 98 -6.06 10.76 -3.67
N GLN A 99 -5.48 10.56 -4.86
CA GLN A 99 -5.74 9.39 -5.71
C GLN A 99 -5.32 8.08 -5.02
N GLY A 100 -4.14 8.02 -4.41
CA GLY A 100 -3.68 6.85 -3.67
C GLY A 100 -4.60 6.53 -2.48
N GLY A 101 -5.06 7.54 -1.73
CA GLY A 101 -6.04 7.37 -0.67
C GLY A 101 -7.37 6.77 -1.16
N LEU A 102 -7.88 7.25 -2.30
CA LEU A 102 -9.09 6.71 -2.93
C LEU A 102 -8.91 5.24 -3.36
N GLN A 103 -7.76 4.88 -3.92
CA GLN A 103 -7.45 3.50 -4.31
C GLN A 103 -7.31 2.57 -3.11
N ALA A 104 -6.60 3.01 -2.07
CA ALA A 104 -6.49 2.27 -0.82
C ALA A 104 -7.88 2.02 -0.21
N LEU A 105 -8.74 3.04 -0.18
CA LEU A 105 -10.13 2.88 0.27
C LEU A 105 -10.92 1.86 -0.56
N ALA A 106 -10.74 1.84 -1.89
CA ALA A 106 -11.43 0.89 -2.75
C ALA A 106 -10.98 -0.55 -2.46
N SER A 107 -9.67 -0.80 -2.32
CA SER A 107 -9.15 -2.13 -1.96
C SER A 107 -9.61 -2.55 -0.55
N ALA A 108 -9.55 -1.64 0.42
CA ALA A 108 -10.03 -1.91 1.76
C ALA A 108 -11.53 -2.17 1.82
N ALA A 109 -12.32 -1.57 0.93
CA ALA A 109 -13.75 -1.75 0.95
C ALA A 109 -14.17 -3.21 0.76
N VAL A 110 -13.42 -3.94 -0.07
CA VAL A 110 -13.62 -5.38 -0.31
C VAL A 110 -13.26 -6.21 0.94
N LEU A 111 -12.29 -5.77 1.74
CA LEU A 111 -11.80 -6.49 2.93
C LEU A 111 -12.51 -6.09 4.24
N ALA A 112 -13.14 -4.92 4.28
CA ALA A 112 -13.71 -4.32 5.49
C ALA A 112 -15.06 -4.91 5.92
N GLY A 113 -15.79 -5.55 5.00
CA GLY A 113 -17.11 -6.11 5.25
C GLY A 113 -18.07 -5.08 5.87
N ASP A 114 -18.75 -5.47 6.95
CA ASP A 114 -19.73 -4.62 7.63
C ASP A 114 -19.15 -3.40 8.35
N HIS A 115 -17.87 -3.47 8.72
CA HIS A 115 -17.22 -2.39 9.45
C HIS A 115 -17.12 -1.11 8.61
N LEU A 116 -17.20 -1.20 7.28
CA LEU A 116 -17.18 -0.03 6.41
C LEU A 116 -18.50 0.73 6.37
N LYS A 117 -19.63 0.07 6.64
CA LYS A 117 -20.97 0.65 6.45
C LYS A 117 -21.23 1.87 7.33
N ILE A 118 -20.71 1.85 8.56
CA ILE A 118 -20.82 2.98 9.48
C ILE A 118 -20.13 4.24 8.95
N HIS A 119 -19.14 4.06 8.08
CA HIS A 119 -18.33 5.12 7.49
C HIS A 119 -18.87 5.64 6.15
N PHE A 120 -19.92 5.03 5.59
CA PHE A 120 -20.47 5.42 4.27
C PHE A 120 -20.96 6.87 4.24
N ASN A 121 -21.54 7.34 5.34
CA ASN A 121 -22.03 8.72 5.44
C ASN A 121 -20.89 9.76 5.30
N ALA A 122 -19.65 9.37 5.58
CA ALA A 122 -18.47 10.21 5.34
C ALA A 122 -17.80 9.90 4.00
N LEU A 123 -17.67 8.61 3.65
CA LEU A 123 -16.98 8.17 2.43
C LEU A 123 -17.71 8.57 1.15
N VAL A 124 -19.04 8.41 1.09
CA VAL A 124 -19.81 8.68 -0.13
C VAL A 124 -19.75 10.17 -0.50
N PRO A 125 -20.04 11.13 0.40
CA PRO A 125 -19.89 12.55 0.07
C PRO A 125 -18.46 12.93 -0.30
N ALA A 126 -17.45 12.40 0.42
CA ALA A 126 -16.05 12.68 0.12
C ALA A 126 -15.64 12.18 -1.27
N ALA A 127 -16.04 10.95 -1.64
CA ALA A 127 -15.78 10.40 -2.96
C ALA A 127 -16.53 11.16 -4.08
N VAL A 128 -17.79 11.56 -3.83
CA VAL A 128 -18.57 12.38 -4.78
C VAL A 128 -17.90 13.72 -5.01
N GLU A 129 -17.40 14.38 -3.97
CA GLU A 129 -16.65 15.64 -4.13
C GLU A 129 -15.41 15.45 -5.01
N ARG A 130 -14.68 14.34 -4.84
CA ARG A 130 -13.52 14.00 -5.68
C ARG A 130 -13.87 13.68 -7.14
N LEU A 131 -15.13 13.39 -7.49
CA LEU A 131 -15.56 13.31 -8.89
C LEU A 131 -15.46 14.65 -9.63
N GLY A 132 -15.51 15.77 -8.89
CA GLY A 132 -15.33 17.12 -9.42
C GLY A 132 -13.87 17.55 -9.56
N ASP A 133 -12.91 16.69 -9.22
CA ASP A 133 -11.49 17.04 -9.24
C ASP A 133 -10.99 17.38 -10.66
N GLY A 134 -10.11 18.38 -10.78
CA GLY A 134 -9.54 18.79 -12.06
C GLY A 134 -8.68 17.70 -12.72
N LYS A 135 -8.13 16.77 -11.96
CA LYS A 135 -7.27 15.68 -12.43
C LYS A 135 -8.08 14.42 -12.74
N GLN A 136 -7.94 13.93 -13.96
CA GLN A 136 -8.62 12.70 -14.40
C GLN A 136 -8.31 11.48 -13.52
N PRO A 137 -7.06 11.22 -13.09
CA PRO A 137 -6.77 10.07 -12.22
C PRO A 137 -7.52 10.08 -10.89
N VAL A 138 -7.73 11.25 -10.28
CA VAL A 138 -8.50 11.39 -9.03
C VAL A 138 -9.97 11.07 -9.28
N ARG A 139 -10.54 11.60 -10.38
CA ARG A 139 -11.93 11.31 -10.77
C ARG A 139 -12.15 9.83 -11.06
N ASP A 140 -11.19 9.17 -11.71
CA ASP A 140 -11.27 7.72 -12.00
C ASP A 140 -11.18 6.89 -10.73
N ALA A 141 -10.28 7.23 -9.81
CA ALA A 141 -10.18 6.57 -8.51
C ALA A 141 -11.45 6.75 -7.67
N ALA A 142 -12.04 7.95 -7.67
CA ALA A 142 -13.29 8.24 -6.99
C ALA A 142 -14.47 7.46 -7.56
N ARG A 143 -14.58 7.37 -8.90
CA ARG A 143 -15.56 6.50 -9.57
C ARG A 143 -15.41 5.06 -9.13
N ARG A 144 -14.18 4.54 -9.13
CA ARG A 144 -13.88 3.16 -8.74
C ARG A 144 -14.32 2.89 -7.30
N LEU A 145 -13.97 3.78 -6.36
CA LEU A 145 -14.40 3.66 -4.96
C LEU A 145 -15.92 3.60 -4.85
N LEU A 146 -16.66 4.51 -5.48
CA LEU A 146 -18.12 4.52 -5.42
C LEU A 146 -18.75 3.23 -5.96
N ILE A 147 -18.23 2.71 -7.08
CA ILE A 147 -18.68 1.42 -7.65
C ILE A 147 -18.44 0.29 -6.64
N THR A 148 -17.24 0.23 -6.06
CA THR A 148 -16.91 -0.80 -5.06
C THR A 148 -17.80 -0.68 -3.82
N LEU A 149 -18.07 0.54 -3.32
CA LEU A 149 -19.00 0.75 -2.21
C LEU A 149 -20.41 0.25 -2.54
N MET A 150 -20.89 0.45 -3.77
CA MET A 150 -22.18 -0.09 -4.21
C MET A 150 -22.17 -1.63 -4.27
N GLU A 151 -21.12 -2.23 -4.82
CA GLU A 151 -20.96 -3.69 -4.92
C GLU A 151 -20.95 -4.36 -3.54
N VAL A 152 -20.16 -3.85 -2.59
CA VAL A 152 -20.10 -4.42 -1.23
C VAL A 152 -21.40 -4.22 -0.46
N SER A 153 -22.13 -3.14 -0.73
CA SER A 153 -23.46 -2.90 -0.16
C SER A 153 -24.47 -3.95 -0.61
N LEU A 154 -24.48 -4.26 -1.91
CA LEU A 154 -25.39 -5.21 -2.53
C LEU A 154 -25.04 -6.66 -2.20
N SER A 155 -23.75 -7.00 -2.19
CA SER A 155 -23.27 -8.35 -1.86
C SER A 155 -23.72 -8.79 -0.47
N LEU A 156 -23.67 -7.88 0.50
CA LEU A 156 -24.12 -8.23 1.84
C LEU A 156 -25.65 -8.35 1.96
N SER A 157 -26.40 -7.55 1.20
CA SER A 157 -27.86 -7.63 1.22
C SER A 157 -28.41 -8.93 0.63
N LEU A 158 -27.64 -9.61 -0.23
CA LEU A 158 -27.99 -10.91 -0.82
C LEU A 158 -27.58 -12.10 0.06
N SER A 159 -26.84 -11.85 1.15
CA SER A 159 -26.37 -12.88 2.07
C SER A 159 -27.29 -13.08 3.29
N ILE A 160 -28.43 -12.36 3.32
CA ILE A 160 -29.47 -12.38 4.36
C ILE A 160 -30.74 -12.96 3.75
#